data_AF-A0A941VTF5-F1
#
_entry.id   AF-A0A941VTF5-F1
#
_cell.length_a   1.000
_cell.length_b   1.000
_cell.length_c   1.000
_cell.angle_alpha   90.00
_cell.angle_beta   90.00
_cell.angle_gamma   90.00
#
_symmetry.space_group_name_H-M   'P 1'
#
loop_
_entity.id
_entity.type
_entity.pdbx_description
1 polymer ?
#
loop_
_entity_poly.entity_id
_entity_poly.type
_entity_poly.pdbx_seq_one_letter_code
_entity_poly.pdbx_strand_id
1 'polypeptide(L)'
;GFLIAGLMAWAAAPFPAPVHAGGTMARVQSNGVVRCGVSEGIAGFSIKDGTGRWTGLDVDFCRAVAAAALGDGDKVMFMPLFASARFPALKSNQIDLLARNTTQTLGREANIGTHFVGILYYDGQAFIVPADSRVQQI
;
A
#
# COMPACT_ATOMS: atom_id res chain seq x y z
N GLY A 1 25.11 0.34 -62.76
CA GLY A 1 24.08 -0.23 -61.88
C GLY A 1 24.56 -0.12 -60.45
N PHE A 2 23.90 0.69 -59.63
CA PHE A 2 24.18 0.82 -58.21
C PHE A 2 23.56 -0.38 -57.46
N LEU A 3 24.37 -1.20 -56.81
CA LEU A 3 23.92 -2.20 -55.84
C LEU A 3 24.28 -1.67 -54.45
N ILE A 4 23.28 -1.15 -53.75
CA ILE A 4 23.39 -0.67 -52.37
C ILE A 4 23.12 -1.87 -51.47
N ALA A 5 24.16 -2.39 -50.81
CA ALA A 5 24.03 -3.39 -49.76
C ALA A 5 23.46 -2.70 -48.51
N GLY A 6 22.20 -2.99 -48.18
CA GLY A 6 21.56 -2.48 -46.98
C GLY A 6 22.06 -3.22 -45.73
N LEU A 7 22.82 -2.54 -44.88
CA LEU A 7 22.99 -2.96 -43.49
C LEU A 7 21.67 -2.72 -42.74
N MET A 8 20.98 -3.80 -42.38
CA MET A 8 19.94 -3.75 -41.36
C MET A 8 20.61 -3.46 -40.01
N ALA A 9 20.49 -2.22 -39.54
CA ALA A 9 20.83 -1.84 -38.18
C ALA A 9 19.80 -2.48 -37.24
N TRP A 10 20.22 -3.50 -36.51
CA TRP A 10 19.43 -4.09 -35.43
C TRP A 10 19.34 -3.05 -34.31
N ALA A 11 18.15 -2.45 -34.13
CA ALA A 11 17.91 -1.54 -33.03
C ALA A 11 18.00 -2.32 -31.72
N ALA A 12 19.12 -2.17 -31.00
CA ALA A 12 19.25 -2.67 -29.64
C ALA A 12 18.16 -2.00 -28.79
N ALA A 13 17.18 -2.78 -28.34
CA ALA A 13 16.21 -2.30 -27.36
C ALA A 13 17.00 -1.84 -26.11
N PRO A 14 16.75 -0.63 -25.58
CA PRO A 14 17.41 -0.19 -24.36
C PRO A 14 17.04 -1.17 -23.24
N PHE A 15 18.06 -1.84 -22.68
CA PHE A 15 17.89 -2.59 -21.44
C PHE A 15 17.38 -1.62 -20.36
N PRO A 16 16.33 -1.97 -19.61
CA PRO A 16 15.90 -1.13 -18.50
C PRO A 16 17.08 -0.97 -17.54
N ALA A 17 17.49 0.28 -17.31
CA ALA A 17 18.50 0.60 -16.31
C ALA A 17 18.06 0.00 -14.95
N PRO A 18 19.00 -0.47 -14.11
CA PRO A 18 18.65 -0.92 -12.76
C PRO A 18 17.96 0.24 -12.04
N VAL A 19 16.66 0.08 -11.81
CA VAL A 19 15.92 0.92 -10.87
C VAL A 19 16.62 0.73 -9.53
N HIS A 20 17.17 1.80 -8.98
CA HIS A 20 17.62 1.79 -7.60
C HIS A 20 16.38 1.55 -6.74
N ALA A 21 16.19 0.30 -6.34
CA ALA A 21 15.22 -0.08 -5.32
C ALA A 21 15.49 0.83 -4.12
N GLY A 22 14.61 1.81 -3.87
CA GLY A 22 14.73 2.70 -2.72
C GLY A 22 14.86 1.89 -1.42
N GLY A 23 15.31 2.51 -0.33
CA GLY A 23 15.60 1.81 0.93
C GLY A 23 14.49 0.87 1.44
N THR A 24 13.23 1.18 1.15
CA THR A 24 12.08 0.30 1.44
C THR A 24 12.09 -0.97 0.59
N MET A 25 12.28 -0.88 -0.72
CA MET A 25 12.26 -2.05 -1.62
C MET A 25 13.45 -2.99 -1.32
N ALA A 26 14.65 -2.44 -1.11
CA ALA A 26 15.81 -3.24 -0.71
C ALA A 26 15.55 -4.02 0.60
N ARG A 27 14.91 -3.38 1.57
CA ARG A 27 14.54 -4.02 2.85
C ARG A 27 13.46 -5.08 2.68
N VAL A 28 12.43 -4.83 1.87
CA VAL A 28 11.39 -5.81 1.55
C VAL A 28 11.98 -7.05 0.88
N GLN A 29 12.87 -6.86 -0.10
CA GLN A 29 13.59 -7.95 -0.76
C GLN A 29 14.48 -8.72 0.21
N SER A 30 15.25 -8.02 1.06
CA SER A 30 16.12 -8.65 2.06
C SER A 30 15.35 -9.42 3.13
N ASN A 31 14.18 -8.93 3.56
CA ASN A 31 13.36 -9.58 4.57
C ASN A 31 12.50 -10.70 3.98
N GLY A 32 12.28 -10.70 2.67
CA GLY A 32 11.41 -11.66 1.98
C GLY A 32 9.92 -11.50 2.28
N VAL A 33 9.50 -10.40 2.93
CA VAL A 33 8.11 -10.08 3.26
C VAL A 33 7.86 -8.57 3.20
N VAL A 34 6.64 -8.17 2.87
CA VAL A 34 6.14 -6.80 3.02
C VAL A 34 5.52 -6.65 4.41
N ARG A 35 6.07 -5.78 5.27
CA ARG A 35 5.47 -5.48 6.58
C ARG A 35 4.41 -4.41 6.40
N CYS A 36 3.15 -4.83 6.29
CA CYS A 36 2.04 -3.94 5.98
C CYS A 36 1.29 -3.55 7.26
N GLY A 37 1.31 -2.27 7.60
CA GLY A 37 0.52 -1.70 8.69
C GLY A 37 -0.95 -1.61 8.31
N VAL A 38 -1.82 -2.30 9.04
CA VAL A 38 -3.27 -2.38 8.78
C VAL A 38 -4.09 -1.96 9.98
N SER A 39 -5.39 -1.77 9.77
CA SER A 39 -6.35 -1.69 10.87
C SER A 39 -6.57 -3.07 11.45
N GLU A 40 -7.03 -3.13 12.69
CA GLU A 40 -7.62 -4.36 13.21
C GLU A 40 -9.03 -4.02 13.69
N GLY A 41 -10.00 -4.84 13.28
CA GLY A 41 -11.39 -4.74 13.72
C GLY A 41 -12.28 -3.79 12.90
N ILE A 42 -11.83 -3.30 11.75
CA ILE A 42 -12.67 -2.48 10.86
C ILE A 42 -13.21 -3.35 9.74
N ALA A 43 -14.51 -3.68 9.82
CA ALA A 43 -15.20 -4.49 8.81
C ALA A 43 -15.10 -3.88 7.42
N GLY A 44 -14.84 -4.73 6.42
CA GLY A 44 -14.61 -4.33 5.03
C GLY A 44 -13.19 -3.83 4.73
N PHE A 45 -12.44 -3.37 5.73
CA PHE A 45 -11.07 -2.85 5.56
C PHE A 45 -10.01 -3.87 5.97
N SER A 46 -10.01 -4.27 7.23
CA SER A 46 -9.03 -5.21 7.77
C SER A 46 -9.54 -5.87 9.05
N ILE A 47 -9.82 -7.17 8.95
CA ILE A 47 -10.22 -8.04 10.05
C ILE A 47 -9.33 -9.27 10.06
N LYS A 48 -8.92 -9.67 11.27
CA LYS A 48 -8.32 -10.97 11.55
C LYS A 48 -9.40 -11.87 12.18
N ASP A 49 -9.69 -13.00 11.54
CA ASP A 49 -10.64 -13.97 12.09
C ASP A 49 -9.99 -14.86 13.18
N GLY A 50 -10.79 -15.70 13.84
CA GLY A 50 -10.32 -16.58 14.90
C GLY A 50 -9.30 -17.64 14.46
N THR A 51 -9.16 -17.88 13.15
CA THR A 51 -8.12 -18.74 12.58
C THR A 51 -6.82 -17.99 12.29
N GLY A 52 -6.82 -16.67 12.51
CA GLY A 52 -5.71 -15.79 12.22
C GLY A 52 -5.65 -15.28 10.79
N ARG A 53 -6.64 -15.64 9.95
CA ARG A 53 -6.69 -15.22 8.55
C ARG A 53 -7.18 -13.78 8.45
N TRP A 54 -6.46 -13.00 7.65
CA TRP A 54 -6.76 -11.61 7.37
C TRP A 54 -7.62 -11.47 6.11
N THR A 55 -8.62 -10.58 6.18
CA THR A 55 -9.52 -10.22 5.07
C THR A 55 -9.89 -8.74 5.06
N GLY A 56 -10.16 -8.20 3.87
CA GLY A 56 -10.65 -6.84 3.66
C GLY A 56 -9.83 -6.05 2.65
N LEU A 57 -10.29 -4.85 2.31
CA LEU A 57 -9.68 -4.00 1.30
C LEU A 57 -8.18 -3.70 1.55
N ASP A 58 -7.81 -3.34 2.78
CA ASP A 58 -6.42 -3.05 3.14
C ASP A 58 -5.55 -4.30 2.97
N VAL A 59 -6.10 -5.45 3.37
CA VAL A 59 -5.41 -6.75 3.34
C VAL A 59 -5.11 -7.15 1.90
N ASP A 60 -6.11 -7.06 1.03
CA ASP A 60 -5.97 -7.45 -0.38
C ASP A 60 -5.02 -6.50 -1.12
N PHE A 61 -5.03 -5.21 -0.76
CA PHE A 61 -4.04 -4.26 -1.28
C PHE A 61 -2.61 -4.62 -0.85
N CYS A 62 -2.39 -4.96 0.43
CA CYS A 62 -1.06 -5.41 0.89
C CYS A 62 -0.59 -6.68 0.16
N ARG A 63 -1.49 -7.65 -0.06
CA ARG A 63 -1.20 -8.87 -0.84
C ARG A 63 -0.83 -8.54 -2.27
N ALA A 64 -1.55 -7.63 -2.92
CA ALA A 64 -1.22 -7.18 -4.27
C ALA A 64 0.17 -6.53 -4.34
N VAL A 65 0.53 -5.71 -3.34
CA VAL A 65 1.87 -5.12 -3.23
C VAL A 65 2.95 -6.19 -3.02
N ALA A 66 2.71 -7.20 -2.17
CA ALA A 66 3.66 -8.30 -1.99
C ALA A 66 3.82 -9.16 -3.24
N ALA A 67 2.73 -9.46 -3.95
CA ALA A 67 2.79 -10.14 -5.23
C ALA A 67 3.65 -9.36 -6.25
N ALA A 68 3.48 -8.03 -6.31
CA ALA A 68 4.26 -7.18 -7.19
C ALA A 68 5.74 -7.05 -6.78
N ALA A 69 6.03 -7.00 -5.48
CA ALA A 69 7.39 -6.77 -4.97
C ALA A 69 8.23 -8.04 -4.84
N LEU A 70 7.58 -9.17 -4.53
CA LEU A 70 8.23 -10.42 -4.11
C LEU A 70 7.77 -11.66 -4.90
N GLY A 71 6.85 -11.49 -5.86
CA GLY A 71 6.31 -12.55 -6.70
C GLY A 71 5.28 -13.45 -6.02
N ASP A 72 4.88 -13.14 -4.79
CA ASP A 72 3.98 -13.97 -3.97
C ASP A 72 3.16 -13.08 -3.04
N GLY A 73 1.83 -13.15 -3.18
CA GLY A 73 0.89 -12.36 -2.39
C GLY A 73 0.81 -12.76 -0.92
N ASP A 74 1.27 -13.96 -0.57
CA ASP A 74 1.28 -14.45 0.82
C ASP A 74 2.52 -13.98 1.59
N LYS A 75 3.49 -13.33 0.93
CA LYS A 75 4.67 -12.71 1.57
C LYS A 75 4.34 -11.37 2.22
N VAL A 76 3.31 -11.35 3.06
CA VAL A 76 2.87 -10.18 3.83
C VAL A 76 2.91 -10.50 5.31
N MET A 77 3.48 -9.59 6.10
CA MET A 77 3.32 -9.56 7.54
C MET A 77 2.38 -8.41 7.90
N PHE A 78 1.16 -8.74 8.34
CA PHE A 78 0.17 -7.76 8.78
C PHE A 78 0.50 -7.25 10.18
N MET A 79 0.69 -5.95 10.30
CA MET A 79 1.03 -5.26 11.54
C MET A 79 -0.19 -4.44 12.00
N PRO A 80 -0.99 -4.93 12.97
CA PRO A 80 -2.13 -4.18 13.47
C PRO A 80 -1.66 -2.95 14.23
N LEU A 81 -2.22 -1.78 13.90
CA LEU A 81 -1.82 -0.52 14.52
C LEU A 81 -3.04 0.23 15.06
N PHE A 82 -2.84 1.01 16.12
CA PHE A 82 -3.80 2.07 16.49
C PHE A 82 -3.57 3.32 15.63
N ALA A 83 -4.60 4.17 15.51
CA ALA A 83 -4.51 5.40 14.70
C ALA A 83 -3.37 6.33 15.15
N SER A 84 -3.08 6.38 16.47
CA SER A 84 -1.99 7.15 17.05
C SER A 84 -0.59 6.60 16.70
N ALA A 85 -0.46 5.29 16.52
CA ALA A 85 0.83 4.62 16.32
C ALA A 85 1.24 4.51 14.84
N ARG A 86 0.31 4.70 13.89
CA ARG A 86 0.53 4.37 12.48
C ARG A 86 1.66 5.15 11.80
N PHE A 87 1.76 6.45 12.08
CA PHE A 87 2.80 7.30 11.48
C PHE A 87 4.15 7.12 12.16
N PRO A 88 4.25 7.05 13.51
CA PRO A 88 5.49 6.66 14.18
C PRO A 88 6.04 5.31 13.68
N ALA A 89 5.18 4.30 13.51
CA ALA A 89 5.58 2.99 12.99
C ALA A 89 6.14 3.07 11.56
N LEU A 90 5.53 3.89 10.70
CA LEU A 90 6.02 4.12 9.33
C LEU A 90 7.37 4.84 9.34
N LYS A 91 7.50 5.92 10.11
CA LYS A 91 8.75 6.72 10.19
C LYS A 91 9.94 5.93 10.75
N SER A 92 9.67 5.08 11.74
CA SER A 92 10.70 4.24 12.37
C SER A 92 11.04 3.00 11.57
N ASN A 93 10.48 2.83 10.36
CA ASN A 93 10.63 1.63 9.53
C ASN A 93 10.19 0.34 10.25
N GLN A 94 9.27 0.41 11.21
CA GLN A 94 8.63 -0.79 11.78
C GLN A 94 7.69 -1.45 10.76
N ILE A 95 7.10 -0.64 9.87
CA ILE A 95 6.33 -1.08 8.71
C ILE A 95 6.95 -0.53 7.42
N ASP A 96 6.69 -1.21 6.31
CA ASP A 96 7.14 -0.81 4.96
C ASP A 96 6.07 -0.05 4.20
N LEU A 97 4.80 -0.38 4.46
CA LEU A 97 3.61 0.22 3.86
C LEU A 97 2.55 0.40 4.94
N LEU A 98 1.80 1.50 4.86
CA LEU A 98 0.61 1.73 5.69
C LEU A 98 -0.64 1.68 4.80
N ALA A 99 -1.45 0.63 4.93
CA ALA A 99 -2.71 0.45 4.22
C ALA A 99 -3.85 0.43 5.25
N ARG A 100 -4.52 1.58 5.42
CA ARG A 100 -5.60 1.80 6.40
C ARG A 100 -6.55 2.87 5.88
N ASN A 101 -7.69 3.05 6.57
CA ASN A 101 -8.60 4.20 6.46
C ASN A 101 -7.96 5.55 6.92
N THR A 102 -6.79 5.87 6.39
CA THR A 102 -6.05 7.10 6.68
C THR A 102 -6.29 8.11 5.57
N THR A 103 -7.14 9.10 5.81
CA THR A 103 -7.39 10.20 4.86
C THR A 103 -6.09 10.87 4.39
N GLN A 104 -5.88 10.97 3.09
CA GLN A 104 -4.78 11.76 2.55
C GLN A 104 -5.09 13.25 2.74
N THR A 105 -4.17 14.00 3.33
CA THR A 105 -4.29 15.47 3.44
C THR A 105 -2.92 16.11 3.27
N LEU A 106 -2.88 17.32 2.69
CA LEU A 106 -1.63 18.08 2.53
C LEU A 106 -0.92 18.28 3.88
N GLY A 107 -1.67 18.56 4.94
CA GLY A 107 -1.10 18.74 6.27
C GLY A 107 -0.43 17.48 6.82
N ARG A 108 -0.90 16.27 6.46
CA ARG A 108 -0.22 15.02 6.84
C ARG A 108 1.07 14.86 6.05
N GLU A 109 1.05 15.09 4.75
CA GLU A 109 2.27 14.98 3.93
C GLU A 109 3.34 15.99 4.34
N ALA A 110 2.97 17.27 4.43
CA ALA A 110 3.91 18.35 4.73
C ALA A 110 4.49 18.25 6.15
N ASN A 111 3.67 17.93 7.17
CA ASN A 111 4.13 17.94 8.56
C ASN A 111 4.68 16.60 9.02
N ILE A 112 4.15 15.50 8.49
CA ILE A 112 4.55 14.15 8.90
C ILE A 112 5.64 13.62 7.97
N GLY A 113 5.84 14.18 6.77
CA GLY A 113 6.87 13.69 5.85
C GLY A 113 6.56 12.28 5.33
N THR A 114 5.27 11.95 5.23
CA THR A 114 4.78 10.70 4.65
C THR A 114 4.32 10.96 3.23
N HIS A 115 4.68 10.09 2.30
CA HIS A 115 4.16 10.15 0.94
C HIS A 115 2.93 9.26 0.82
N PHE A 116 1.78 9.84 0.50
CA PHE A 116 0.63 9.04 0.06
C PHE A 116 0.78 8.81 -1.44
N VAL A 117 0.73 7.56 -1.85
CA VAL A 117 1.00 7.15 -3.24
C VAL A 117 -0.24 7.14 -4.13
N GLY A 118 -1.43 7.21 -3.53
CA GLY A 118 -2.69 7.23 -4.24
C GLY A 118 -3.90 7.01 -3.31
N ILE A 119 -5.09 7.32 -3.82
CA ILE A 119 -6.35 7.08 -3.12
C ILE A 119 -6.82 5.66 -3.42
N LEU A 120 -6.96 4.84 -2.38
CA LEU A 120 -7.51 3.48 -2.49
C LEU A 120 -9.04 3.46 -2.32
N TYR A 121 -9.57 4.39 -1.52
CA TYR A 121 -11.00 4.47 -1.19
C TYR A 121 -11.39 5.93 -0.90
N TYR A 122 -12.53 6.35 -1.42
CA TYR A 122 -13.16 7.63 -1.08
C TYR A 122 -14.27 7.38 -0.07
N ASP A 123 -14.20 8.03 1.09
CA ASP A 123 -15.21 7.96 2.13
C ASP A 123 -15.85 9.32 2.43
N GLY A 124 -16.81 9.33 3.35
CA GLY A 124 -17.46 10.53 3.86
C GLY A 124 -17.67 10.42 5.37
N GLN A 125 -17.58 11.54 6.07
CA GLN A 125 -17.95 11.60 7.48
C GLN A 125 -19.46 11.82 7.59
N ALA A 126 -20.11 10.95 8.34
CA ALA A 126 -21.55 10.98 8.58
C ALA A 126 -21.87 10.48 10.00
N PHE A 127 -23.13 10.61 10.39
CA PHE A 127 -23.64 10.12 11.66
C PHE A 127 -24.45 8.85 11.44
N ILE A 128 -24.24 7.85 12.31
CA ILE A 128 -25.08 6.65 12.38
C ILE A 128 -25.99 6.82 13.58
N VAL A 129 -27.30 6.70 13.37
CA VAL A 129 -28.33 6.77 14.40
C VAL A 129 -29.21 5.52 14.37
N PRO A 130 -29.85 5.14 15.48
CA PRO A 130 -30.89 4.11 15.47
C PRO A 130 -31.97 4.40 14.41
N ALA A 131 -32.53 3.35 13.82
CA ALA A 131 -33.52 3.49 12.74
C ALA A 131 -34.79 4.24 13.17
N ASP A 132 -35.12 4.21 14.47
CA ASP A 132 -36.25 4.91 15.08
C ASP A 132 -35.90 6.33 15.59
N SER A 133 -34.68 6.81 15.31
CA SER A 133 -34.25 8.16 15.67
C SER A 133 -34.96 9.24 14.86
N ARG A 134 -35.23 10.38 15.50
CA ARG A 134 -35.77 11.60 14.85
C ARG A 134 -34.69 12.54 14.31
N VAL A 135 -33.41 12.22 14.48
CA VAL A 135 -32.29 13.04 14.02
C VAL A 135 -32.18 12.95 12.49
N GLN A 136 -32.36 14.07 11.80
CA GLN A 136 -32.22 14.18 10.34
C GLN A 136 -31.06 15.10 9.89
N GLN A 137 -30.52 15.91 10.80
CA GLN A 137 -29.38 16.80 10.56
C GLN A 137 -28.63 17.06 11.86
N ILE A 138 -27.30 17.22 11.77
CA ILE A 138 -26.40 17.64 12.86
C ILE A 138 -25.55 18.80 12.36
#